data_AF-A0A6G1J9K0-F1
#
_entry.id   AF-A0A6G1J9K0-F1
#
_cell.length_a   1.000
_cell.length_b   1.000
_cell.length_c   1.000
_cell.angle_alpha   90.00
_cell.angle_beta   90.00
_cell.angle_gamma   90.00
#
_symmetry.space_group_name_H-M   'P 1'
#
loop_
_entity.id
_entity.type
_entity.pdbx_description
1 polymer ?
#
loop_
_entity_poly.entity_id
_entity_poly.type
_entity_poly.pdbx_seq_one_letter_code
_entity_poly.pdbx_strand_id
1 'polypeptide(L)'
;MASVRLMKILMLGSGMVAPPCLECLSRNPRNRITLACRALAKAEELAAKFPDIPVIRSAINSGIDVVTTSYVSDAMRELDEEAKRAGIVVLNEVVVDPSVDHLYVIKKIEEVHAKGGKVLEFYSYCGGLPAPDCADNTLGFKFSWSLRGALLSQRNSARFLKKGSIEEISPQNLMASAVPYYIVDGYDFVVYPNRNSVPFREFYDVLETHTVIRGSLRYKGNSAFDKQEWLKDGMTWAEIQQKAIGASGTDEDTLESKVKEVARFPSASEGERIIAGLKWMGILFSEKGTIVEGNVLDTLCVQLEKLMSFGPGERDLVML
;
A
#
# COMPACT_ATOMS: atom_id res chain seq x y z
N MET A 1 -25.87 41.16 10.57
CA MET A 1 -25.26 40.14 9.69
C MET A 1 -24.73 39.04 10.58
N ALA A 2 -25.17 37.78 10.41
CA ALA A 2 -24.64 36.68 11.18
C ALA A 2 -23.14 36.50 10.83
N SER A 3 -22.28 36.44 11.84
CA SER A 3 -20.87 36.10 11.68
C SER A 3 -20.78 34.74 10.96
N VAL A 4 -20.16 34.72 9.77
CA VAL A 4 -19.93 33.47 9.04
C VAL A 4 -18.91 32.66 9.84
N ARG A 5 -19.37 31.58 10.48
CA ARG A 5 -18.49 30.70 11.27
C ARG A 5 -17.45 30.07 10.35
N LEU A 6 -16.17 30.36 10.62
CA LEU A 6 -15.04 29.72 9.96
C LEU A 6 -14.85 28.30 10.51
N MET A 7 -14.51 27.37 9.62
CA MET A 7 -14.15 26.00 9.96
C MET A 7 -12.63 25.91 10.04
N LYS A 8 -12.10 25.46 11.18
CA LYS A 8 -10.66 25.23 11.36
C LYS A 8 -10.37 23.75 11.13
N ILE A 9 -9.43 23.44 10.25
CA ILE A 9 -9.06 22.08 9.87
C ILE A 9 -7.56 21.90 10.11
N LEU A 10 -7.19 20.92 10.92
CA LEU A 10 -5.81 20.49 11.08
C LEU A 10 -5.58 19.29 10.15
N MET A 11 -4.65 19.43 9.22
CA MET A 11 -4.26 18.36 8.32
C MET A 11 -2.90 17.81 8.73
N LEU A 12 -2.86 16.53 9.10
CA LEU A 12 -1.64 15.82 9.49
C LEU A 12 -1.08 15.06 8.28
N GLY A 13 0.12 15.43 7.85
CA GLY A 13 0.83 14.78 6.75
C GLY A 13 0.88 15.61 5.47
N SER A 14 2.04 15.56 4.82
CA SER A 14 2.39 16.32 3.60
C SER A 14 2.76 15.42 2.42
N GLY A 15 2.26 14.17 2.42
CA GLY A 15 2.52 13.18 1.38
C GLY A 15 1.75 13.45 0.08
N MET A 16 1.87 12.53 -0.89
CA MET A 16 1.33 12.69 -2.26
C MET A 16 -0.18 12.95 -2.35
N VAL A 17 -0.96 12.47 -1.39
CA VAL A 17 -2.43 12.68 -1.35
C VAL A 17 -2.83 13.99 -0.68
N ALA A 18 -1.88 14.71 -0.05
CA ALA A 18 -2.19 15.94 0.67
C ALA A 18 -2.56 17.11 -0.25
N PRO A 19 -1.82 17.38 -1.35
CA PRO A 19 -2.14 18.47 -2.26
C PRO A 19 -3.57 18.45 -2.85
N PRO A 20 -4.10 17.34 -3.41
CA PRO A 20 -5.47 17.33 -3.95
C PRO A 20 -6.52 17.51 -2.85
N CYS A 21 -6.28 17.00 -1.64
CA CYS A 21 -7.17 17.22 -0.49
C CYS A 21 -7.17 18.70 -0.07
N LEU A 22 -5.99 19.33 0.03
CA LEU A 22 -5.84 20.76 0.33
C LEU A 22 -6.53 21.62 -0.72
N GLU A 23 -6.34 21.31 -2.00
CA GLU A 23 -6.96 22.01 -3.12
C GLU A 23 -8.49 21.95 -3.00
N CYS A 24 -9.06 20.76 -2.84
CA CYS A 24 -10.50 20.56 -2.66
C CYS A 24 -11.06 21.31 -1.43
N LEU A 25 -10.42 21.14 -0.27
CA LEU A 25 -10.86 21.80 0.97
C LEU A 25 -10.76 23.33 0.89
N SER A 26 -9.77 23.86 0.16
CA SER A 26 -9.56 25.29 -0.01
C SER A 26 -10.61 25.96 -0.92
N ARG A 27 -11.35 25.18 -1.73
CA ARG A 27 -12.45 25.71 -2.56
C ARG A 27 -13.58 26.31 -1.72
N ASN A 28 -13.74 25.89 -0.47
CA ASN A 28 -14.69 26.50 0.46
C ASN A 28 -14.01 27.64 1.24
N PRO A 29 -14.40 28.92 1.03
CA PRO A 29 -13.72 30.07 1.63
C PRO A 29 -13.87 30.15 3.17
N ARG A 30 -14.76 29.34 3.76
CA ARG A 30 -14.93 29.24 5.22
C ARG A 30 -13.86 28.37 5.88
N ASN A 31 -13.13 27.57 5.10
CA ASN A 31 -12.12 26.67 5.63
C ASN A 31 -10.82 27.42 5.92
N ARG A 32 -10.26 27.17 7.11
CA ARG A 32 -8.94 27.62 7.56
C ARG A 32 -8.13 26.37 7.88
N ILE A 33 -7.19 26.06 6.99
CA ILE A 33 -6.45 24.81 7.04
C ILE A 33 -5.05 25.08 7.61
N THR A 34 -4.67 24.30 8.62
CA THR A 34 -3.32 24.26 9.17
C THR A 34 -2.71 22.92 8.76
N LEU A 35 -1.65 22.96 7.97
CA LEU A 35 -0.87 21.78 7.62
C LEU A 35 0.20 21.54 8.69
N ALA A 36 0.26 20.33 9.23
CA ALA A 36 1.30 19.91 10.16
C ALA A 36 1.95 18.62 9.67
N CYS A 37 3.28 18.60 9.65
CA CYS A 37 4.09 17.43 9.36
C CYS A 37 5.19 17.29 10.42
N ARG A 38 5.72 16.08 10.60
CA ARG A 38 6.81 15.84 11.55
C ARG A 38 8.11 16.41 10.98
N ALA A 39 8.83 17.13 11.82
CA ALA A 39 10.28 17.17 11.79
C ALA A 39 10.75 16.99 13.26
N LEU A 40 10.88 15.73 13.71
CA LEU A 40 11.78 15.29 14.80
C LEU A 40 11.67 13.76 15.04
N ALA A 41 12.79 13.05 14.90
CA ALA A 41 12.94 11.60 14.76
C ALA A 41 12.30 10.68 15.84
N LYS A 42 12.04 11.15 17.06
CA LYS A 42 11.57 10.26 18.16
C LYS A 42 10.05 10.11 18.24
N ALA A 43 9.30 11.14 17.82
CA ALA A 43 7.87 11.02 17.60
C ALA A 43 7.56 10.20 16.33
N GLU A 44 8.57 10.00 15.48
CA GLU A 44 8.42 9.31 14.20
C GLU A 44 8.23 7.81 14.36
N GLU A 45 8.98 7.20 15.28
CA GLU A 45 8.97 5.76 15.53
C GLU A 45 7.65 5.25 16.16
N LEU A 46 7.10 5.99 17.12
CA LEU A 46 5.85 5.60 17.80
C LEU A 46 4.62 5.80 16.90
N ALA A 47 4.56 6.92 16.17
CA ALA A 47 3.49 7.17 15.19
C ALA A 47 3.63 6.31 13.93
N ALA A 48 4.80 5.76 13.60
CA ALA A 48 4.93 4.81 12.50
C ALA A 48 4.27 3.45 12.79
N LYS A 49 4.15 3.06 14.07
CA LYS A 49 3.54 1.77 14.46
C LYS A 49 2.01 1.84 14.50
N PHE A 50 1.44 2.97 14.93
CA PHE A 50 0.00 3.20 15.02
C PHE A 50 -0.30 4.68 14.73
N PRO A 51 -0.28 5.14 13.46
CA PRO A 51 -0.36 6.57 13.16
C PRO A 51 -1.66 7.22 13.63
N ASP A 52 -2.76 6.47 13.59
CA ASP A 52 -4.09 7.03 13.81
C ASP A 52 -4.56 6.95 15.27
N ILE A 53 -4.07 5.99 16.07
CA ILE A 53 -4.53 5.79 17.47
C ILE A 53 -4.23 6.99 18.38
N PRO A 54 -2.99 7.53 18.42
CA PRO A 54 -2.70 8.71 19.22
C PRO A 54 -3.51 9.93 18.78
N VAL A 55 -3.78 10.06 17.48
CA VAL A 55 -4.58 11.14 16.90
C VAL A 55 -6.03 11.04 17.36
N ILE A 56 -6.65 9.86 17.23
CA ILE A 56 -8.03 9.63 17.66
C ILE A 56 -8.18 9.88 19.17
N ARG A 57 -7.26 9.38 20.01
CA ARG A 57 -7.29 9.65 21.46
C ARG A 57 -7.17 11.14 21.78
N SER A 58 -6.28 11.86 21.10
CA SER A 58 -6.15 13.30 21.26
C SER A 58 -7.42 14.04 20.86
N ALA A 59 -8.08 13.56 19.80
CA ALA A 59 -9.31 14.13 19.28
C ALA A 59 -10.51 13.89 20.23
N ILE A 60 -10.63 12.67 20.79
CA ILE A 60 -11.59 12.33 21.85
C ILE A 60 -11.44 13.28 23.03
N ASN A 61 -10.21 13.47 23.52
CA ASN A 61 -9.93 14.37 24.65
C ASN A 61 -10.24 15.84 24.34
N SER A 62 -10.22 16.23 23.07
CA SER A 62 -10.42 17.61 22.64
C SER A 62 -11.81 17.90 22.07
N GLY A 63 -12.68 16.87 21.94
CA GLY A 63 -13.98 17.00 21.28
C GLY A 63 -13.88 17.40 19.80
N ILE A 64 -12.91 16.85 19.07
CA ILE A 64 -12.64 17.17 17.66
C ILE A 64 -12.94 15.94 16.79
N ASP A 65 -13.63 16.15 15.66
CA ASP A 65 -13.88 15.10 14.66
C ASP A 65 -12.59 14.70 13.92
N VAL A 66 -12.52 13.45 13.47
CA VAL A 66 -11.35 12.89 12.76
C VAL A 66 -11.78 12.31 11.43
N VAL A 67 -10.98 12.55 10.39
CA VAL A 67 -11.11 11.87 9.09
C VAL A 67 -9.79 11.19 8.76
N THR A 68 -9.81 9.91 8.39
CA THR A 68 -8.62 9.17 7.92
C THR A 68 -8.89 8.42 6.63
N THR A 69 -7.82 8.16 5.87
CA THR A 69 -7.84 7.34 4.65
C THR A 69 -7.48 5.88 4.91
N SER A 70 -7.30 5.51 6.19
CA SER A 70 -6.86 4.19 6.63
C SER A 70 -8.04 3.25 6.88
N TYR A 71 -7.79 1.94 6.79
CA TYR A 71 -8.68 0.89 7.29
C TYR A 71 -8.98 1.05 8.79
N VAL A 72 -10.18 0.66 9.21
CA VAL A 72 -10.53 0.53 10.63
C VAL A 72 -9.82 -0.67 11.24
N SER A 73 -8.81 -0.41 12.07
CA SER A 73 -8.11 -1.44 12.85
C SER A 73 -8.86 -1.84 14.11
N ASP A 74 -8.57 -3.01 14.68
CA ASP A 74 -9.20 -3.46 15.94
C ASP A 74 -8.91 -2.48 17.10
N ALA A 75 -7.69 -1.94 17.16
CA ALA A 75 -7.33 -0.91 18.13
C ALA A 75 -8.14 0.39 17.94
N MET A 76 -8.59 0.72 16.73
CA MET A 76 -9.51 1.85 16.51
C MET A 76 -10.92 1.50 16.96
N ARG A 77 -11.39 0.26 16.70
CA ARG A 77 -12.71 -0.21 17.14
C ARG A 77 -12.87 -0.16 18.65
N GLU A 78 -11.80 -0.43 19.40
CA GLU A 78 -11.78 -0.31 20.86
C GLU A 78 -12.09 1.12 21.36
N LEU A 79 -11.86 2.14 20.54
CA LEU A 79 -12.12 3.55 20.89
C LEU A 79 -13.53 4.04 20.53
N ASP A 80 -14.37 3.20 19.90
CA ASP A 80 -15.69 3.59 19.38
C ASP A 80 -16.61 4.15 20.48
N GLU A 81 -16.72 3.45 21.61
CA GLU A 81 -17.55 3.90 22.73
C GLU A 81 -17.02 5.17 23.40
N GLU A 82 -15.70 5.38 23.41
CA GLU A 82 -15.09 6.62 23.89
C GLU A 82 -15.40 7.79 22.94
N ALA A 83 -15.29 7.58 21.63
CA ALA A 83 -15.62 8.57 20.61
C ALA A 83 -17.10 8.98 20.66
N LYS A 84 -18.01 8.00 20.79
CA LYS A 84 -19.46 8.25 20.98
C LYS A 84 -19.75 9.06 22.23
N ARG A 85 -19.13 8.71 23.37
CA ARG A 85 -19.28 9.47 24.62
C ARG A 85 -18.75 10.90 24.53
N ALA A 86 -17.66 11.09 23.79
CA ALA A 86 -17.11 12.43 23.52
C ALA A 86 -17.95 13.23 22.50
N GLY A 87 -18.90 12.59 21.82
CA GLY A 87 -19.77 13.23 20.84
C GLY A 87 -19.05 13.63 19.54
N ILE A 88 -17.98 12.92 19.18
CA ILE A 88 -17.20 13.17 17.96
C ILE A 88 -17.47 12.12 16.89
N VAL A 89 -17.24 12.49 15.64
CA VAL A 89 -17.23 11.58 14.49
C VAL A 89 -15.79 11.21 14.14
N VAL A 90 -15.53 9.91 14.02
CA VAL A 90 -14.28 9.37 13.48
C VAL A 90 -14.61 8.65 12.17
N LEU A 91 -14.38 9.32 11.05
CA LEU A 91 -14.67 8.80 9.72
C LEU A 91 -13.37 8.25 9.09
N ASN A 92 -13.28 6.93 8.97
CA ASN A 92 -12.16 6.24 8.34
C ASN A 92 -12.50 5.86 6.89
N GLU A 93 -11.55 5.23 6.19
CA GLU A 93 -11.81 4.63 4.88
C GLU A 93 -12.38 5.62 3.87
N VAL A 94 -11.73 6.79 3.73
CA VAL A 94 -12.12 7.90 2.82
C VAL A 94 -11.07 8.15 1.74
N VAL A 95 -10.80 7.15 0.90
CA VAL A 95 -9.86 7.27 -0.24
C VAL A 95 -10.42 6.62 -1.52
N VAL A 96 -9.62 5.84 -2.24
CA VAL A 96 -10.06 5.02 -3.39
C VAL A 96 -10.39 3.61 -2.91
N ASP A 97 -9.41 2.95 -2.30
CA ASP A 97 -9.55 1.65 -1.63
C ASP A 97 -8.75 1.74 -0.31
N PRO A 98 -9.42 1.75 0.86
CA PRO A 98 -10.87 1.55 1.07
C PRO A 98 -11.68 2.87 0.99
N SER A 99 -12.76 2.91 0.19
CA SER A 99 -13.83 3.94 0.17
C SER A 99 -14.69 3.84 -1.10
N VAL A 100 -14.15 4.24 -2.26
CA VAL A 100 -14.89 4.27 -3.52
C VAL A 100 -15.33 2.87 -3.87
N ASP A 101 -14.47 1.88 -3.61
CA ASP A 101 -14.83 0.48 -3.70
C ASP A 101 -16.05 0.15 -2.82
N HIS A 102 -16.09 0.54 -1.54
CA HIS A 102 -17.23 0.32 -0.65
C HIS A 102 -18.52 0.93 -1.21
N LEU A 103 -18.48 2.17 -1.69
CA LEU A 103 -19.64 2.86 -2.23
C LEU A 103 -20.24 2.13 -3.44
N TYR A 104 -19.41 1.70 -4.39
CA TYR A 104 -19.88 0.98 -5.58
C TYR A 104 -20.31 -0.46 -5.25
N VAL A 105 -19.63 -1.12 -4.31
CA VAL A 105 -19.97 -2.47 -3.87
C VAL A 105 -21.33 -2.48 -3.18
N ILE A 106 -21.55 -1.63 -2.17
CA ILE A 106 -22.82 -1.52 -1.44
C ILE A 106 -23.96 -1.21 -2.41
N LYS A 107 -23.78 -0.18 -3.26
CA LYS A 107 -24.77 0.18 -4.29
C LYS A 107 -25.14 -1.02 -5.16
N LYS A 108 -24.14 -1.81 -5.59
CA LYS A 108 -24.41 -2.92 -6.50
C LYS A 108 -25.12 -4.09 -5.81
N ILE A 109 -24.74 -4.38 -4.57
CA ILE A 109 -25.38 -5.41 -3.74
C ILE A 109 -26.84 -5.04 -3.50
N GLU A 110 -27.13 -3.80 -3.08
CA GLU A 110 -28.49 -3.31 -2.87
C GLU A 110 -29.34 -3.39 -4.15
N GLU A 111 -28.78 -3.03 -5.32
CA GLU A 111 -29.47 -3.18 -6.61
C GLU A 111 -29.86 -4.63 -6.94
N VAL A 112 -29.01 -5.60 -6.56
CA VAL A 112 -29.24 -7.03 -6.78
C VAL A 112 -30.32 -7.53 -5.82
N HIS A 113 -30.18 -7.23 -4.52
CA HIS A 113 -31.13 -7.65 -3.48
C HIS A 113 -32.51 -7.03 -3.69
N ALA A 114 -32.60 -5.76 -4.10
CA ALA A 114 -33.87 -5.09 -4.41
C ALA A 114 -34.66 -5.77 -5.54
N LYS A 115 -34.00 -6.56 -6.40
CA LYS A 115 -34.62 -7.35 -7.46
C LYS A 115 -34.87 -8.81 -7.06
N GLY A 116 -34.69 -9.15 -5.78
CA GLY A 116 -34.77 -10.52 -5.28
C GLY A 116 -33.61 -11.42 -5.70
N GLY A 117 -32.52 -10.82 -6.21
CA GLY A 117 -31.30 -11.54 -6.58
C GLY A 117 -30.44 -11.90 -5.38
N LYS A 118 -29.40 -12.68 -5.63
CA LYS A 118 -28.41 -13.11 -4.64
C LYS A 118 -27.01 -12.88 -5.18
N VAL A 119 -26.10 -12.44 -4.32
CA VAL A 119 -24.67 -12.33 -4.67
C VAL A 119 -24.01 -13.65 -4.30
N LEU A 120 -23.63 -14.45 -5.29
CA LEU A 120 -23.02 -15.78 -5.05
C LEU A 120 -21.50 -15.69 -4.86
N GLU A 121 -20.87 -14.80 -5.64
CA GLU A 121 -19.43 -14.54 -5.60
C GLU A 121 -19.17 -13.03 -5.66
N PHE A 122 -18.17 -12.60 -4.90
CA PHE A 122 -17.74 -11.21 -4.80
C PHE A 122 -16.22 -11.13 -4.97
N TYR A 123 -15.80 -10.34 -5.95
CA TYR A 123 -14.41 -10.03 -6.23
C TYR A 123 -14.24 -8.51 -6.32
N SER A 124 -13.23 -7.96 -5.67
CA SER A 124 -12.88 -6.54 -5.76
C SER A 124 -11.37 -6.41 -5.78
N TYR A 125 -10.82 -5.87 -6.88
CA TYR A 125 -9.39 -5.76 -7.09
C TYR A 125 -9.05 -4.32 -7.43
N CYS A 126 -8.12 -3.73 -6.68
CA CYS A 126 -7.70 -2.34 -6.92
C CYS A 126 -6.18 -2.27 -7.17
N GLY A 127 -5.78 -1.41 -8.11
CA GLY A 127 -4.38 -1.15 -8.43
C GLY A 127 -4.14 0.29 -8.85
N GLY A 128 -3.26 0.99 -8.13
CA GLY A 128 -2.60 2.20 -8.61
C GLY A 128 -1.33 1.81 -9.35
N LEU A 129 -1.26 2.14 -10.63
CA LEU A 129 -0.23 1.70 -11.59
C LEU A 129 0.22 2.87 -12.47
N PRO A 130 1.36 2.78 -13.15
CA PRO A 130 1.61 3.62 -14.32
C PRO A 130 0.63 3.26 -15.44
N ALA A 131 0.27 4.26 -16.25
CA ALA A 131 -0.34 4.01 -17.55
C ALA A 131 0.56 3.06 -18.38
N PRO A 132 0.02 2.21 -19.28
CA PRO A 132 0.81 1.21 -20.00
C PRO A 132 2.01 1.80 -20.76
N ASP A 133 1.82 2.96 -21.37
CA ASP A 133 2.86 3.74 -22.06
C ASP A 133 3.90 4.38 -21.13
N CYS A 134 3.64 4.40 -19.82
CA CYS A 134 4.55 4.90 -18.77
C CYS A 134 5.13 3.78 -17.89
N ALA A 135 4.81 2.50 -18.18
CA ALA A 135 5.28 1.33 -17.45
C ALA A 135 6.64 0.83 -18.00
N ASP A 136 7.56 1.75 -18.25
CA ASP A 136 8.79 1.57 -19.03
C ASP A 136 10.01 1.09 -18.21
N ASN A 137 9.79 0.52 -17.02
CA ASN A 137 10.84 -0.03 -16.18
C ASN A 137 10.69 -1.54 -15.94
N THR A 138 11.73 -2.14 -15.39
CA THR A 138 11.84 -3.60 -15.18
C THR A 138 10.74 -4.20 -14.28
N LEU A 139 10.11 -3.38 -13.44
CA LEU A 139 8.99 -3.78 -12.58
C LEU A 139 7.62 -3.41 -13.19
N GLY A 140 7.58 -2.66 -14.29
CA GLY A 140 6.36 -2.08 -14.85
C GLY A 140 5.61 -1.20 -13.85
N PHE A 141 6.29 -0.65 -12.84
CA PHE A 141 5.64 0.01 -11.70
C PHE A 141 6.25 1.38 -11.42
N LYS A 142 5.43 2.36 -11.08
CA LYS A 142 5.84 3.67 -10.58
C LYS A 142 4.97 4.01 -9.39
N PHE A 143 5.52 4.72 -8.41
CA PHE A 143 4.84 4.97 -7.14
C PHE A 143 4.01 6.24 -7.22
N SER A 144 2.68 6.10 -7.16
CA SER A 144 1.73 7.21 -7.00
C SER A 144 1.27 7.42 -5.54
N TRP A 145 1.75 6.57 -4.63
CA TRP A 145 1.49 6.60 -3.19
C TRP A 145 2.66 5.96 -2.42
N SER A 146 2.57 5.83 -1.10
CA SER A 146 3.67 5.37 -0.24
C SER A 146 4.36 4.09 -0.74
N LEU A 147 5.59 4.23 -1.24
CA LEU A 147 6.44 3.13 -1.68
C LEU A 147 6.63 2.07 -0.58
N ARG A 148 6.97 2.51 0.62
CA ARG A 148 7.10 1.64 1.78
C ARG A 148 5.82 0.86 2.05
N GLY A 149 4.66 1.52 1.96
CA GLY A 149 3.35 0.87 2.07
C GLY A 149 3.11 -0.17 0.97
N ALA A 150 3.51 0.13 -0.28
CA ALA A 150 3.37 -0.76 -1.43
C ALA A 150 4.25 -2.01 -1.35
N LEU A 151 5.45 -1.90 -0.74
CA LEU A 151 6.33 -3.04 -0.49
C LEU A 151 5.85 -3.87 0.71
N LEU A 152 5.42 -3.22 1.79
CA LEU A 152 4.91 -3.91 2.97
C LEU A 152 3.60 -4.65 2.71
N SER A 153 2.73 -4.13 1.83
CA SER A 153 1.44 -4.80 1.54
C SER A 153 1.63 -6.20 0.95
N GLN A 154 2.75 -6.47 0.30
CA GLN A 154 3.10 -7.76 -0.29
C GLN A 154 3.60 -8.79 0.73
N ARG A 155 3.78 -8.36 1.99
CA ARG A 155 4.14 -9.22 3.12
C ARG A 155 2.97 -9.40 4.09
N ASN A 156 1.78 -8.93 3.74
CA ASN A 156 0.59 -9.27 4.49
C ASN A 156 0.29 -10.76 4.32
N SER A 157 -0.37 -11.35 5.31
CA SER A 157 -1.14 -12.57 5.06
C SER A 157 -2.42 -12.20 4.30
N ALA A 158 -2.98 -13.17 3.60
CA ALA A 158 -4.34 -13.04 3.06
C ALA A 158 -5.25 -14.11 3.64
N ARG A 159 -6.51 -13.76 3.91
CA ARG A 159 -7.56 -14.65 4.40
C ARG A 159 -8.86 -14.30 3.70
N PHE A 160 -9.49 -15.25 3.03
CA PHE A 160 -10.67 -14.99 2.20
C PHE A 160 -11.60 -16.20 2.16
N LEU A 161 -12.86 -15.97 1.77
CA LEU A 161 -13.84 -17.05 1.58
C LEU A 161 -13.80 -17.47 0.10
N LYS A 162 -13.69 -18.77 -0.18
CA LYS A 162 -13.74 -19.31 -1.54
C LYS A 162 -14.49 -20.63 -1.54
N LYS A 163 -15.55 -20.70 -2.36
CA LYS A 163 -16.41 -21.89 -2.49
C LYS A 163 -16.88 -22.44 -1.13
N GLY A 164 -17.24 -21.54 -0.21
CA GLY A 164 -17.75 -21.86 1.12
C GLY A 164 -16.69 -22.20 2.17
N SER A 165 -15.39 -22.20 1.82
CA SER A 165 -14.29 -22.49 2.74
C SER A 165 -13.40 -21.28 2.94
N ILE A 166 -12.88 -21.10 4.16
CA ILE A 166 -11.88 -20.05 4.44
C ILE A 166 -10.52 -20.55 3.95
N GLU A 167 -9.90 -19.80 3.04
CA GLU A 167 -8.53 -20.00 2.60
C GLU A 167 -7.61 -18.96 3.25
N GLU A 168 -6.40 -19.38 3.59
CA GLU A 168 -5.36 -18.54 4.18
C GLU A 168 -4.05 -18.68 3.41
N ILE A 169 -3.41 -17.55 3.13
CA ILE A 169 -2.12 -17.48 2.44
C ILE A 169 -1.14 -16.76 3.35
N SER A 170 -0.04 -17.43 3.67
CA SER A 170 1.02 -16.87 4.48
C SER A 170 1.76 -15.74 3.74
N PRO A 171 2.40 -14.81 4.46
CA PRO A 171 3.23 -13.77 3.85
C PRO A 171 4.24 -14.27 2.82
N GLN A 172 4.85 -15.44 3.08
CA GLN A 172 5.88 -16.03 2.21
C GLN A 172 5.31 -16.55 0.88
N ASN A 173 4.03 -16.91 0.87
CA ASN A 173 3.36 -17.50 -0.28
C ASN A 173 2.45 -16.49 -1.01
N LEU A 174 2.28 -15.27 -0.49
CA LEU A 174 1.33 -14.31 -1.04
C LEU A 174 1.63 -13.97 -2.50
N MET A 175 2.86 -13.61 -2.82
CA MET A 175 3.23 -13.26 -4.20
C MET A 175 3.19 -14.47 -5.15
N ALA A 176 3.43 -15.68 -4.64
CA ALA A 176 3.29 -16.91 -5.43
C ALA A 176 1.82 -17.22 -5.78
N SER A 177 0.86 -16.62 -5.07
CA SER A 177 -0.57 -16.75 -5.37
C SER A 177 -1.08 -15.80 -6.46
N ALA A 178 -0.22 -14.88 -6.95
CA ALA A 178 -0.61 -13.94 -7.99
C ALA A 178 -0.94 -14.67 -9.30
N VAL A 179 -2.11 -14.41 -9.85
CA VAL A 179 -2.59 -15.03 -11.09
C VAL A 179 -2.96 -13.97 -12.13
N PRO A 180 -2.77 -14.24 -13.44
CA PRO A 180 -3.26 -13.36 -14.49
C PRO A 180 -4.76 -13.08 -14.33
N TYR A 181 -5.17 -11.84 -14.55
CA TYR A 181 -6.57 -11.43 -14.43
C TYR A 181 -6.95 -10.49 -15.57
N TYR A 182 -7.82 -10.97 -16.44
CA TYR A 182 -8.31 -10.17 -17.56
C TYR A 182 -9.39 -9.19 -17.08
N ILE A 183 -9.24 -7.92 -17.49
CA ILE A 183 -10.24 -6.87 -17.27
C ILE A 183 -10.63 -6.25 -18.61
N VAL A 184 -9.64 -5.76 -19.35
CA VAL A 184 -9.81 -5.09 -20.64
C VAL A 184 -8.56 -5.27 -21.49
N ASP A 185 -8.73 -5.29 -22.81
CA ASP A 185 -7.63 -5.38 -23.77
C ASP A 185 -6.58 -4.27 -23.56
N GLY A 186 -5.31 -4.62 -23.81
CA GLY A 186 -4.17 -3.71 -23.65
C GLY A 186 -3.53 -3.70 -22.27
N TYR A 187 -3.98 -4.57 -21.34
CA TYR A 187 -3.44 -4.66 -19.98
C TYR A 187 -3.15 -6.10 -19.56
N ASP A 188 -1.92 -6.33 -19.06
CA ASP A 188 -1.48 -7.62 -18.54
C ASP A 188 -1.43 -7.62 -17.01
N PHE A 189 -2.60 -7.66 -16.39
CA PHE A 189 -2.70 -7.62 -14.93
C PHE A 189 -2.51 -8.98 -14.28
N VAL A 190 -1.93 -8.94 -13.08
CA VAL A 190 -1.99 -10.02 -12.10
C VAL A 190 -2.72 -9.53 -10.86
N VAL A 191 -3.49 -10.41 -10.23
CA VAL A 191 -4.17 -10.14 -8.96
C VAL A 191 -3.73 -11.11 -7.88
N TYR A 192 -3.71 -10.63 -6.64
CA TYR A 192 -3.52 -11.46 -5.46
C TYR A 192 -4.45 -10.98 -4.33
N PRO A 193 -4.96 -11.90 -3.48
CA PRO A 193 -5.77 -11.53 -2.32
C PRO A 193 -5.03 -10.58 -1.37
N ASN A 194 -5.75 -9.69 -0.68
CA ASN A 194 -5.14 -8.68 0.18
C ASN A 194 -5.81 -8.68 1.57
N ARG A 195 -5.00 -8.81 2.63
CA ARG A 195 -5.45 -8.81 4.04
C ARG A 195 -6.60 -9.80 4.27
N ASN A 196 -7.57 -9.44 5.11
CA ASN A 196 -8.68 -10.31 5.49
C ASN A 196 -9.97 -9.86 4.79
N SER A 197 -10.45 -10.66 3.84
CA SER A 197 -11.71 -10.44 3.12
C SER A 197 -12.92 -11.06 3.82
N VAL A 198 -12.72 -11.97 4.78
CA VAL A 198 -13.82 -12.72 5.42
C VAL A 198 -14.89 -11.82 6.06
N PRO A 199 -14.55 -10.75 6.80
CA PRO A 199 -15.54 -9.89 7.45
C PRO A 199 -16.47 -9.17 6.47
N PHE A 200 -16.05 -8.98 5.21
CA PHE A 200 -16.84 -8.24 4.22
C PHE A 200 -18.14 -8.95 3.84
N ARG A 201 -18.26 -10.26 4.12
CA ARG A 201 -19.53 -10.98 4.00
C ARG A 201 -20.60 -10.41 4.93
N GLU A 202 -20.20 -10.03 6.15
CA GLU A 202 -21.08 -9.40 7.14
C GLU A 202 -21.18 -7.89 6.90
N PHE A 203 -20.07 -7.22 6.61
CA PHE A 203 -20.06 -5.76 6.42
C PHE A 203 -20.93 -5.30 5.25
N TYR A 204 -21.07 -6.12 4.22
CA TYR A 204 -21.92 -5.81 3.06
C TYR A 204 -23.26 -6.56 3.06
N ASP A 205 -23.61 -7.24 4.16
CA ASP A 205 -24.85 -8.00 4.27
C ASP A 205 -25.06 -9.04 3.14
N VAL A 206 -24.00 -9.76 2.78
CA VAL A 206 -24.02 -10.79 1.71
C VAL A 206 -23.78 -12.19 2.29
N LEU A 207 -24.55 -12.55 3.31
CA LEU A 207 -24.45 -13.85 3.97
C LEU A 207 -24.73 -15.02 3.01
N GLU A 208 -25.35 -14.81 1.86
CA GLU A 208 -25.57 -15.83 0.85
C GLU A 208 -24.33 -16.11 -0.03
N THR A 209 -23.34 -15.21 -0.03
CA THR A 209 -22.13 -15.34 -0.83
C THR A 209 -21.22 -16.47 -0.33
N HIS A 210 -20.74 -17.31 -1.24
CA HIS A 210 -19.80 -18.39 -0.95
C HIS A 210 -18.35 -18.10 -1.37
N THR A 211 -18.09 -16.98 -2.06
CA THR A 211 -16.74 -16.52 -2.40
C THR A 211 -16.64 -15.01 -2.19
N VAL A 212 -15.73 -14.55 -1.32
CA VAL A 212 -15.50 -13.13 -1.01
C VAL A 212 -14.00 -12.87 -1.04
N ILE A 213 -13.52 -12.20 -2.10
CA ILE A 213 -12.10 -11.91 -2.29
C ILE A 213 -11.92 -10.42 -2.61
N ARG A 214 -11.24 -9.70 -1.71
CA ARG A 214 -10.65 -8.39 -1.97
C ARG A 214 -9.15 -8.57 -2.21
N GLY A 215 -8.59 -7.88 -3.20
CA GLY A 215 -7.22 -8.08 -3.62
C GLY A 215 -6.57 -6.86 -4.23
N SER A 216 -5.26 -6.96 -4.46
CA SER A 216 -4.50 -5.95 -5.17
C SER A 216 -4.24 -6.38 -6.61
N LEU A 217 -4.17 -5.39 -7.50
CA LEU A 217 -3.87 -5.54 -8.91
C LEU A 217 -2.50 -4.93 -9.23
N ARG A 218 -1.66 -5.65 -9.98
CA ARG A 218 -0.28 -5.26 -10.35
C ARG A 218 0.10 -5.76 -11.74
N TYR A 219 1.25 -5.29 -12.25
CA TYR A 219 1.98 -5.93 -13.34
C TYR A 219 2.94 -7.02 -12.78
N LYS A 220 3.44 -7.91 -13.64
CA LYS A 220 4.18 -9.12 -13.26
C LYS A 220 5.55 -8.85 -12.61
N GLY A 221 5.74 -9.31 -11.37
CA GLY A 221 7.03 -9.45 -10.67
C GLY A 221 7.12 -8.72 -9.33
N ASN A 222 7.72 -9.33 -8.30
CA ASN A 222 8.20 -8.64 -7.08
C ASN A 222 9.04 -9.52 -6.11
N SER A 223 9.71 -8.90 -5.12
CA SER A 223 10.53 -9.52 -4.06
C SER A 223 10.45 -8.75 -2.72
N ALA A 224 10.80 -9.41 -1.59
CA ALA A 224 10.62 -8.92 -0.21
C ALA A 224 11.94 -8.52 0.52
N PHE A 225 11.87 -7.64 1.55
CA PHE A 225 13.03 -7.12 2.34
C PHE A 225 12.74 -6.88 3.84
N ASP A 226 13.78 -6.89 4.69
CA ASP A 226 13.74 -6.81 6.19
C ASP A 226 14.83 -5.90 6.83
N LYS A 227 14.67 -5.51 8.12
CA LYS A 227 15.67 -4.76 8.92
C LYS A 227 16.92 -5.60 9.25
N GLN A 228 18.10 -4.99 9.31
CA GLN A 228 19.37 -5.71 9.49
C GLN A 228 20.40 -4.94 10.32
N GLU A 229 20.91 -5.53 11.41
CA GLU A 229 21.89 -4.90 12.30
C GLU A 229 23.25 -4.62 11.65
N TRP A 230 23.57 -5.29 10.55
CA TRP A 230 24.83 -5.13 9.83
C TRP A 230 24.84 -3.93 8.88
N LEU A 231 23.70 -3.28 8.65
CA LEU A 231 23.57 -2.16 7.71
C LEU A 231 24.06 -0.85 8.35
N LYS A 232 25.12 -0.26 7.80
CA LYS A 232 25.79 0.93 8.36
C LYS A 232 26.05 1.98 7.28
N ASP A 233 26.10 3.24 7.68
CA ASP A 233 26.40 4.37 6.80
C ASP A 233 27.73 4.19 6.06
N GLY A 234 27.74 4.63 4.80
CA GLY A 234 28.92 4.57 3.93
C GLY A 234 29.08 3.27 3.13
N MET A 235 28.26 2.25 3.40
CA MET A 235 28.22 1.02 2.62
C MET A 235 27.75 1.26 1.18
N THR A 236 28.34 0.50 0.26
CA THR A 236 27.94 0.41 -1.15
C THR A 236 26.80 -0.60 -1.32
N TRP A 237 26.02 -0.45 -2.39
CA TRP A 237 24.97 -1.40 -2.74
C TRP A 237 25.50 -2.82 -2.91
N ALA A 238 26.67 -2.99 -3.52
CA ALA A 238 27.34 -4.27 -3.63
C ALA A 238 27.67 -4.91 -2.26
N GLU A 239 28.13 -4.13 -1.28
CA GLU A 239 28.37 -4.62 0.09
C GLU A 239 27.06 -4.96 0.82
N ILE A 240 26.01 -4.16 0.61
CA ILE A 240 24.68 -4.43 1.16
C ILE A 240 24.14 -5.75 0.61
N GLN A 241 24.20 -5.90 -0.71
CA GLN A 241 23.74 -7.10 -1.40
C GLN A 241 24.54 -8.33 -0.98
N GLN A 242 25.87 -8.23 -0.95
CA GLN A 242 26.76 -9.29 -0.50
C GLN A 242 26.31 -9.85 0.86
N LYS A 243 26.04 -8.97 1.82
CA LYS A 243 25.58 -9.37 3.16
C LYS A 243 24.16 -9.92 3.15
N ALA A 244 23.25 -9.32 2.38
CA ALA A 244 21.86 -9.76 2.31
C ALA A 244 21.70 -11.19 1.76
N ILE A 245 22.53 -11.59 0.80
CA ILE A 245 22.47 -12.91 0.14
C ILE A 245 23.57 -13.88 0.59
N GLY A 246 24.49 -13.43 1.45
CA GLY A 246 25.64 -14.22 1.89
C GLY A 246 26.63 -14.55 0.78
N ALA A 247 26.93 -13.60 -0.11
CA ALA A 247 27.92 -13.78 -1.18
C ALA A 247 29.35 -13.67 -0.66
N SER A 248 30.29 -14.33 -1.35
CA SER A 248 31.72 -14.33 -1.00
C SER A 248 32.46 -13.05 -1.41
N GLY A 249 31.88 -12.26 -2.30
CA GLY A 249 32.50 -11.07 -2.90
C GLY A 249 31.46 -10.01 -3.27
N THR A 250 31.94 -8.84 -3.67
CA THR A 250 31.14 -7.67 -4.05
C THR A 250 31.21 -7.37 -5.55
N ASP A 251 31.97 -8.15 -6.31
CA ASP A 251 31.95 -8.07 -7.77
C ASP A 251 30.62 -8.59 -8.34
N GLU A 252 30.22 -8.01 -9.47
CA GLU A 252 28.93 -8.24 -10.10
C GLU A 252 28.69 -9.72 -10.42
N ASP A 253 29.69 -10.41 -10.97
CA ASP A 253 29.59 -11.83 -11.35
C ASP A 253 29.35 -12.73 -10.13
N THR A 254 30.03 -12.46 -9.01
CA THR A 254 29.84 -13.17 -7.75
C THR A 254 28.46 -12.91 -7.16
N LEU A 255 28.01 -11.65 -7.15
CA LEU A 255 26.69 -11.29 -6.65
C LEU A 255 25.58 -11.91 -7.51
N GLU A 256 25.68 -11.83 -8.83
CA GLU A 256 24.72 -12.42 -9.76
C GLU A 256 24.64 -13.94 -9.59
N SER A 257 25.79 -14.61 -9.53
CA SER A 257 25.85 -16.06 -9.33
C SER A 257 25.20 -16.46 -8.00
N LYS A 258 25.43 -15.70 -6.94
CA LYS A 258 24.82 -15.97 -5.63
C LYS A 258 23.32 -15.71 -5.65
N VAL A 259 22.84 -14.67 -6.32
CA VAL A 259 21.40 -14.44 -6.53
C VAL A 259 20.76 -15.63 -7.26
N LYS A 260 21.42 -16.15 -8.31
CA LYS A 260 20.97 -17.34 -9.05
C LYS A 260 20.85 -18.58 -8.17
N GLU A 261 21.70 -18.71 -7.17
CA GLU A 261 21.71 -19.83 -6.21
C GLU A 261 20.60 -19.72 -5.16
N VAL A 262 20.42 -18.54 -4.56
CA VAL A 262 19.52 -18.37 -3.40
C VAL A 262 18.07 -18.08 -3.78
N ALA A 263 17.84 -17.49 -4.96
CA ALA A 263 16.50 -17.15 -5.42
C ALA A 263 15.88 -18.30 -6.23
N ARG A 264 14.54 -18.42 -6.12
CA ARG A 264 13.77 -19.36 -6.94
C ARG A 264 13.15 -18.61 -8.10
N PHE A 265 13.52 -18.99 -9.32
CA PHE A 265 12.96 -18.41 -10.53
C PHE A 265 11.91 -19.35 -11.15
N PRO A 266 10.79 -18.81 -11.66
CA PRO A 266 9.80 -19.61 -12.38
C PRO A 266 10.37 -20.25 -13.66
N SER A 267 11.35 -19.59 -14.29
CA SER A 267 12.05 -20.07 -15.49
C SER A 267 13.41 -19.39 -15.62
N ALA A 268 14.29 -19.91 -16.49
CA ALA A 268 15.58 -19.28 -16.79
C ALA A 268 15.41 -17.85 -17.34
N SER A 269 14.46 -17.64 -18.24
CA SER A 269 14.15 -16.33 -18.82
C SER A 269 13.65 -15.33 -17.78
N GLU A 270 12.80 -15.76 -16.83
CA GLU A 270 12.42 -14.89 -15.71
C GLU A 270 13.61 -14.58 -14.79
N GLY A 271 14.53 -15.54 -14.61
CA GLY A 271 15.77 -15.32 -13.88
C GLY A 271 16.65 -14.24 -14.50
N GLU A 272 16.87 -14.30 -15.81
CA GLU A 272 17.61 -13.27 -16.55
C GLU A 272 16.92 -11.91 -16.44
N ARG A 273 15.60 -11.86 -16.62
CA ARG A 273 14.82 -10.61 -16.51
C ARG A 273 14.92 -9.98 -15.12
N ILE A 274 14.80 -10.80 -14.06
CA ILE A 274 14.89 -10.32 -12.67
C ILE A 274 16.30 -9.79 -12.39
N ILE A 275 17.34 -10.50 -12.81
CA ILE A 275 18.74 -10.08 -12.61
C ILE A 275 19.03 -8.78 -13.35
N ALA A 276 18.57 -8.63 -14.58
CA ALA A 276 18.66 -7.36 -15.31
C ALA A 276 17.95 -6.22 -14.56
N GLY A 277 16.81 -6.51 -13.91
CA GLY A 277 16.13 -5.57 -13.02
C GLY A 277 16.96 -5.16 -11.81
N LEU A 278 17.61 -6.11 -11.12
CA LEU A 278 18.50 -5.81 -9.99
C LEU A 278 19.70 -4.94 -10.41
N LYS A 279 20.26 -5.19 -11.60
CA LYS A 279 21.32 -4.35 -12.18
C LYS A 279 20.81 -2.93 -12.47
N TRP A 280 19.65 -2.81 -13.11
CA TRP A 280 19.03 -1.51 -13.39
C TRP A 280 18.74 -0.69 -12.12
N MET A 281 18.36 -1.35 -11.02
CA MET A 281 18.17 -0.69 -9.73
C MET A 281 19.47 -0.14 -9.11
N GLY A 282 20.63 -0.56 -9.64
CA GLY A 282 21.94 -0.20 -9.14
C GLY A 282 22.36 -0.99 -7.90
N ILE A 283 21.58 -2.00 -7.48
CA ILE A 283 21.78 -2.68 -6.20
C ILE A 283 22.85 -3.78 -6.24
N LEU A 284 23.46 -4.01 -7.41
CA LEU A 284 24.60 -4.92 -7.59
C LEU A 284 25.94 -4.17 -7.77
N PHE A 285 25.96 -2.83 -7.69
CA PHE A 285 27.13 -2.01 -7.99
C PHE A 285 27.72 -1.30 -6.76
N SER A 286 28.92 -0.75 -6.93
CA SER A 286 29.70 -0.10 -5.87
C SER A 286 29.27 1.33 -5.53
N GLU A 287 28.11 1.79 -6.00
CA GLU A 287 27.57 3.09 -5.57
C GLU A 287 27.15 3.05 -4.10
N LYS A 288 27.35 4.15 -3.39
CA LYS A 288 26.98 4.25 -1.97
C LYS A 288 25.46 4.25 -1.80
N GLY A 289 24.95 3.38 -0.94
CA GLY A 289 23.56 3.39 -0.52
C GLY A 289 23.27 4.58 0.40
N THR A 290 22.09 5.18 0.27
CA THR A 290 21.58 6.15 1.26
C THR A 290 20.91 5.38 2.39
N ILE A 291 21.68 5.01 3.41
CA ILE A 291 21.20 4.17 4.51
C ILE A 291 20.19 4.93 5.37
N VAL A 292 19.06 4.27 5.67
CA VAL A 292 18.01 4.82 6.53
C VAL A 292 17.89 3.95 7.77
N GLU A 293 18.43 4.43 8.90
CA GLU A 293 18.30 3.83 10.24
C GLU A 293 18.60 2.31 10.30
N GLY A 294 19.55 1.82 9.51
CA GLY A 294 19.88 0.39 9.44
C GLY A 294 18.76 -0.50 8.86
N ASN A 295 17.75 0.08 8.21
CA ASN A 295 16.67 -0.64 7.57
C ASN A 295 16.93 -0.81 6.07
N VAL A 296 17.07 -2.06 5.60
CA VAL A 296 17.28 -2.36 4.17
C VAL A 296 16.08 -1.94 3.34
N LEU A 297 14.85 -2.13 3.85
CA LEU A 297 13.64 -1.73 3.15
C LEU A 297 13.60 -0.22 2.94
N ASP A 298 13.84 0.57 3.99
CA ASP A 298 13.78 2.03 3.89
C ASP A 298 14.96 2.57 3.05
N THR A 299 16.13 1.93 3.13
CA THR A 299 17.30 2.23 2.27
C THR A 299 17.00 1.95 0.80
N LEU A 300 16.36 0.81 0.49
CA LEU A 300 15.91 0.49 -0.86
C LEU A 300 14.81 1.45 -1.32
N CYS A 301 13.93 1.87 -0.42
CA CYS A 301 12.88 2.83 -0.75
C CYS A 301 13.48 4.13 -1.31
N VAL A 302 14.53 4.67 -0.68
CA VAL A 302 15.21 5.88 -1.16
C VAL A 302 15.82 5.67 -2.55
N GLN A 303 16.33 4.48 -2.86
CA GLN A 303 16.87 4.18 -4.19
C GLN A 303 15.76 4.07 -5.23
N LEU A 304 14.69 3.34 -4.93
CA LEU A 304 13.58 3.15 -5.86
C LEU A 304 12.79 4.43 -6.07
N GLU A 305 12.68 5.33 -5.08
CA GLU A 305 12.07 6.66 -5.26
C GLU A 305 12.79 7.48 -6.35
N LYS A 306 14.11 7.37 -6.46
CA LYS A 306 14.86 8.04 -7.54
C LYS A 306 14.57 7.44 -8.92
N LEU A 307 14.32 6.14 -8.98
CA LEU A 307 14.22 5.38 -10.22
C LEU A 307 12.79 5.19 -10.74
N MET A 308 11.80 5.23 -9.85
CA MET A 308 10.42 4.81 -10.12
C MET A 308 9.39 5.90 -9.74
N SER A 309 9.84 7.16 -9.70
CA SER A 309 8.96 8.32 -9.64
C SER A 309 8.41 8.66 -11.04
N PHE A 310 7.21 9.22 -11.09
CA PHE A 310 6.66 9.75 -12.33
C PHE A 310 7.43 11.01 -12.78
N GLY A 311 7.86 11.02 -14.03
CA GLY A 311 8.44 12.18 -14.69
C GLY A 311 7.40 13.17 -15.23
N PRO A 312 7.81 14.38 -15.66
CA PRO A 312 6.92 15.34 -16.30
C PRO A 312 6.23 14.75 -17.54
N GLY A 313 4.89 14.82 -17.58
CA GLY A 313 4.08 14.31 -18.68
C GLY A 313 3.72 12.83 -18.60
N GLU A 314 4.32 12.09 -17.67
CA GLU A 314 3.91 10.71 -17.39
C GLU A 314 2.60 10.66 -16.61
N ARG A 315 1.87 9.55 -16.76
CA ARG A 315 0.53 9.39 -16.20
C ARG A 315 0.44 8.16 -15.33
N ASP A 316 -0.23 8.31 -14.20
CA ASP A 316 -0.71 7.19 -13.42
C ASP A 316 -2.04 6.66 -13.95
N LEU A 317 -2.45 5.54 -13.39
CA LEU A 317 -3.68 4.80 -13.69
C LEU A 317 -4.19 4.20 -12.39
N VAL A 318 -5.49 4.37 -12.14
CA VAL A 318 -6.21 3.61 -11.12
C VAL A 318 -7.16 2.65 -11.83
N MET A 319 -7.02 1.37 -11.54
CA MET A 319 -7.95 0.32 -11.95
C MET A 319 -8.63 -0.24 -10.70
N LEU A 320 -9.96 -0.20 -10.66
CA LEU A 320 -10.81 -0.69 -9.57
C LEU A 320 -11.99 -1.50 -10.15
#